data_AF-A0A0N1F530-F1
#
_entry.id   AF-A0A0N1F530-F1
#
_cell.length_a   1.000
_cell.length_b   1.000
_cell.length_c   1.000
_cell.angle_alpha   90.00
_cell.angle_beta   90.00
_cell.angle_gamma   90.00
#
_symmetry.space_group_name_H-M   'P 1'
#
loop_
_entity.id
_entity.type
_entity.pdbx_description
1 polymer ?
#
loop_
_entity_poly.entity_id
_entity_poly.type
_entity_poly.pdbx_seq_one_letter_code
_entity_poly.pdbx_strand_id
1 'polypeptide(L)'
;MQMTLKRTILTQASTVGKLSINGKFFCYTIEDRITLQKIDANSAIPAGTYAVIINESPRFKRKMPRLLDVPDFTGILIHWGNKAGDTEGCILVGNTVSKNFIGNSRATFNKIYKRIDDALAQGPVTITIS
;
A
#
# COMPACT_ATOMS: atom_id res chain seq x y z
N MET A 1 0.11 -4.66 -15.40
CA MET A 1 -0.95 -3.87 -14.72
C MET A 1 -0.32 -2.65 -14.06
N GLN A 2 -0.93 -1.47 -14.19
CA GLN A 2 -0.45 -0.26 -13.53
C GLN A 2 -1.37 0.13 -12.37
N MET A 3 -0.81 0.29 -11.18
CA MET A 3 -1.50 0.83 -10.02
C MET A 3 -1.02 2.26 -9.76
N THR A 4 -1.91 3.12 -9.29
CA THR A 4 -1.59 4.50 -8.92
C THR A 4 -2.17 4.81 -7.56
N LEU A 5 -1.31 5.08 -6.58
CA LEU A 5 -1.69 5.56 -5.26
C LEU A 5 -1.52 7.07 -5.25
N LYS A 6 -2.64 7.80 -5.25
CA LYS A 6 -2.65 9.25 -5.06
C LYS A 6 -2.93 9.58 -3.61
N ARG A 7 -2.00 10.24 -2.93
CA ARG A 7 -2.16 10.72 -1.55
C ARG A 7 -3.10 11.92 -1.55
N THR A 8 -4.04 11.95 -0.61
CA THR A 8 -5.17 12.89 -0.62
C THR A 8 -5.40 13.61 0.69
N ILE A 9 -5.21 12.95 1.84
CA ILE A 9 -5.39 13.57 3.15
C ILE A 9 -4.13 13.30 3.97
N LEU A 10 -3.40 14.38 4.27
CA LEU A 10 -2.16 14.37 5.01
C LEU A 10 -2.44 14.91 6.40
N THR A 11 -2.26 14.09 7.43
CA THR A 11 -2.40 14.52 8.83
C THR A 11 -1.11 14.24 9.58
N GLN A 12 -1.00 14.78 10.79
CA GLN A 12 0.11 14.45 11.69
C GLN A 12 0.11 12.98 12.14
N ALA A 13 -0.99 12.25 11.93
CA ALA A 13 -1.16 10.86 12.35
C ALA A 13 -1.05 9.85 11.19
N SER A 14 -1.39 10.23 9.96
CA SER A 14 -1.45 9.29 8.84
C SER A 14 -1.50 9.98 7.49
N THR A 15 -1.24 9.20 6.44
CA THR A 15 -1.46 9.61 5.05
C THR A 15 -2.54 8.75 4.42
N VAL A 16 -3.67 9.34 4.06
CA VAL A 16 -4.74 8.63 3.33
C VAL A 16 -4.60 8.86 1.83
N GLY A 17 -4.71 7.80 1.05
CA GLY A 17 -4.67 7.84 -0.40
C GLY A 17 -5.85 7.15 -1.07
N LYS A 18 -5.88 7.27 -2.39
CA LYS A 18 -6.77 6.55 -3.30
C LYS A 18 -5.91 5.73 -4.24
N LEU A 19 -6.17 4.43 -4.25
CA LEU A 19 -5.53 3.50 -5.15
C LEU A 19 -6.44 3.25 -6.36
N SER A 20 -5.87 3.46 -7.55
CA SER A 20 -6.50 3.16 -8.83
C SER A 20 -5.75 2.02 -9.52
N ILE A 21 -6.48 1.19 -10.26
CA ILE A 21 -5.92 0.14 -11.12
C ILE A 21 -6.27 0.51 -12.56
N ASN A 22 -5.25 0.65 -13.41
CA ASN A 22 -5.36 1.07 -14.81
C ASN A 22 -6.26 2.32 -14.96
N GLY A 23 -6.02 3.33 -14.10
CA GLY A 23 -6.75 4.61 -14.11
C GLY A 23 -8.13 4.60 -13.45
N LYS A 24 -8.68 3.45 -13.07
CA LYS A 24 -9.99 3.35 -12.41
C LYS A 24 -9.81 3.22 -10.90
N PHE A 25 -10.52 4.06 -10.13
CA PHE A 25 -10.52 3.98 -8.68
C PHE A 25 -10.88 2.57 -8.21
N PHE A 26 -10.10 2.05 -7.27
CA PHE A 26 -10.25 0.70 -6.74
C PHE A 26 -10.55 0.73 -5.24
N CYS A 27 -9.70 1.38 -4.44
CA CYS A 27 -9.89 1.44 -2.99
C CYS A 27 -9.19 2.64 -2.34
N TYR A 28 -9.40 2.82 -1.03
CA TYR A 28 -8.63 3.76 -0.23
C TYR A 28 -7.38 3.08 0.34
N THR A 29 -6.38 3.89 0.66
CA THR A 29 -5.17 3.47 1.35
C THR A 29 -4.95 4.29 2.62
N ILE A 30 -4.24 3.71 3.58
CA ILE A 30 -3.62 4.47 4.67
C ILE A 30 -2.17 4.02 4.84
N GLU A 31 -1.29 4.99 4.98
CA GLU A 31 0.13 4.84 5.26
C GLU A 31 0.46 5.64 6.53
N ASP A 32 1.69 5.51 7.01
CA ASP A 32 2.26 6.43 7.99
C ASP A 32 2.22 7.89 7.48
N ARG A 33 2.44 8.84 8.39
CA ARG A 33 2.54 10.26 8.00
C ARG A 33 3.77 10.47 7.11
N ILE A 34 3.69 11.41 6.16
CA ILE A 34 4.87 11.85 5.41
C ILE A 34 5.77 12.68 6.33
N THR A 35 7.05 12.34 6.36
CA THR A 35 8.11 13.10 7.05
C THR A 35 9.24 13.43 6.07
N LEU A 36 9.96 14.54 6.29
CA LEU A 36 11.10 14.94 5.44
C LEU A 36 12.32 14.02 5.57
N GLN A 37 12.44 13.34 6.71
CA GLN A 37 13.48 12.36 6.98
C GLN A 37 12.80 11.09 7.46
N LYS A 38 13.37 9.92 7.14
CA LYS A 38 12.93 8.66 7.71
C LYS A 38 13.22 8.69 9.21
N ILE A 39 12.20 8.98 9.99
CA ILE A 39 12.22 8.84 11.44
C ILE A 39 11.65 7.44 11.65
N ASP A 40 12.55 6.45 11.79
CA ASP A 40 12.22 5.05 12.06
C ASP A 40 11.17 4.39 11.11
N ALA A 41 10.34 3.49 11.64
CA ALA A 41 9.26 2.82 10.92
C ALA A 41 8.02 3.70 10.71
N ASN A 42 7.94 4.88 11.33
CA ASN A 42 6.78 5.78 11.35
C ASN A 42 6.82 6.83 10.23
N SER A 43 7.18 6.42 9.01
CA SER A 43 7.23 7.31 7.85
C SER A 43 6.67 6.62 6.61
N ALA A 44 5.87 7.37 5.85
CA ALA A 44 5.38 6.90 4.56
C ALA A 44 6.57 6.67 3.61
N ILE A 45 6.46 5.69 2.73
CA ILE A 45 7.51 5.43 1.74
C ILE A 45 7.64 6.60 0.73
N PRO A 46 8.78 6.78 0.06
CA PRO A 46 8.96 7.87 -0.87
C PRO A 46 7.96 7.82 -2.04
N ALA A 47 7.67 8.98 -2.62
CA ALA A 47 6.97 9.02 -3.91
C ALA A 47 7.89 8.42 -4.99
N GLY A 48 7.30 7.71 -5.95
CA GLY A 48 8.08 6.95 -6.93
C GLY A 48 7.24 5.89 -7.63
N THR A 49 7.87 5.15 -8.53
CA THR A 49 7.26 3.98 -9.17
C THR A 49 8.04 2.74 -8.79
N TYR A 50 7.33 1.75 -8.25
CA TYR A 50 7.91 0.53 -7.71
C TYR A 50 7.33 -0.69 -8.43
N ALA A 51 8.16 -1.70 -8.67
CA ALA A 51 7.68 -3.00 -9.10
C ALA A 51 6.95 -3.69 -7.92
N VAL A 52 5.87 -4.40 -8.23
CA VAL A 52 5.09 -5.16 -7.25
C VAL A 52 5.16 -6.63 -7.60
N ILE A 53 5.57 -7.45 -6.64
CA ILE A 53 5.61 -8.91 -6.77
C ILE A 53 4.74 -9.57 -5.69
N ILE A 54 4.52 -10.88 -5.80
CA ILE A 54 3.97 -11.70 -4.72
C ILE A 54 5.04 -12.69 -4.25
N ASN A 55 5.43 -12.63 -2.98
CA ASN A 55 6.38 -13.58 -2.39
C ASN A 55 6.03 -13.90 -0.93
N GLU A 56 6.69 -14.91 -0.36
CA GLU A 56 6.48 -15.29 1.04
C GLU A 56 6.83 -14.14 2.00
N SER A 57 5.95 -13.93 2.97
CA SER A 57 6.15 -12.97 4.05
C SER A 57 6.40 -13.72 5.37
N PRO A 58 7.58 -13.53 6.01
CA PRO A 58 7.84 -14.13 7.32
C PRO A 58 6.85 -13.68 8.39
N ARG A 59 6.37 -12.42 8.31
CA ARG A 59 5.39 -11.85 9.24
C ARG A 59 4.02 -12.52 9.12
N PHE A 60 3.53 -12.69 7.89
CA PHE A 60 2.18 -13.21 7.64
C PHE A 60 2.13 -14.72 7.41
N LYS A 61 3.30 -15.37 7.22
CA LYS A 61 3.45 -16.81 6.91
C LYS A 61 2.61 -17.23 5.70
N ARG A 62 2.59 -16.36 4.68
CA ARG A 62 1.92 -16.57 3.39
C ARG A 62 2.52 -15.65 2.33
N LYS A 63 2.22 -15.96 1.07
CA LYS A 63 2.41 -15.06 -0.07
C LYS A 63 1.67 -13.73 0.13
N MET A 64 2.39 -12.63 -0.05
CA MET A 64 1.90 -11.25 0.11
C MET A 64 2.41 -10.36 -1.04
N PRO A 65 1.64 -9.33 -1.45
CA PRO A 65 2.11 -8.33 -2.40
C PRO A 65 3.19 -7.45 -1.77
N ARG A 66 4.32 -7.30 -2.46
CA ARG A 66 5.53 -6.59 -2.00
C ARG A 66 6.00 -5.57 -3.02
N LEU A 67 6.35 -4.38 -2.55
CA LEU A 67 7.05 -3.38 -3.36
C LEU A 67 8.56 -3.67 -3.33
N LEU A 68 9.21 -3.60 -4.48
CA LEU A 68 10.65 -3.77 -4.63
C LEU A 68 11.38 -2.43 -4.65
N ASP A 69 12.63 -2.45 -4.20
CA ASP A 69 13.60 -1.35 -4.30
C ASP A 69 13.10 0.00 -3.76
N VAL A 70 12.37 -0.04 -2.64
CA VAL A 70 11.90 1.15 -1.95
C VAL A 70 13.08 1.78 -1.18
N PRO A 71 13.54 3.00 -1.51
CA PRO A 71 14.70 3.61 -0.87
C PRO A 71 14.53 3.70 0.64
N ASP A 72 15.55 3.28 1.39
CA ASP A 72 15.57 3.26 2.86
C ASP A 72 14.55 2.34 3.54
N PHE A 73 13.74 1.58 2.79
CA PHE A 73 12.78 0.62 3.36
C PHE A 73 13.06 -0.80 2.89
N THR A 74 12.91 -1.75 3.81
CA THR A 74 12.93 -3.16 3.49
C THR A 74 11.58 -3.76 3.78
N GLY A 75 11.16 -4.71 2.96
CA GLY A 75 10.05 -5.55 3.38
C GLY A 75 8.66 -4.92 3.17
N ILE A 76 8.51 -3.85 2.39
CA ILE A 76 7.24 -3.13 2.20
C ILE A 76 6.17 -3.98 1.53
N LEU A 77 5.00 -4.04 2.13
CA LEU A 77 3.86 -4.83 1.69
C LEU A 77 2.64 -3.96 1.39
N ILE A 78 1.72 -4.50 0.58
CA ILE A 78 0.33 -4.06 0.53
C ILE A 78 -0.48 -5.06 1.35
N HIS A 79 -1.13 -4.64 2.43
CA HIS A 79 -1.87 -5.56 3.30
C HIS A 79 -3.11 -4.94 3.95
N TRP A 80 -3.83 -5.74 4.73
CA TRP A 80 -4.97 -5.26 5.50
C TRP A 80 -4.51 -4.57 6.78
N GLY A 81 -5.22 -3.52 7.17
CA GLY A 81 -5.06 -2.76 8.39
C GLY A 81 -6.03 -1.58 8.32
N ASN A 82 -6.18 -0.84 9.41
CA ASN A 82 -7.22 0.17 9.49
C ASN A 82 -6.68 1.56 9.86
N LYS A 83 -5.54 1.65 10.54
CA LYS A 83 -4.90 2.89 10.98
C LYS A 83 -3.40 2.87 10.68
N ALA A 84 -2.76 4.03 10.63
CA ALA A 84 -1.30 4.13 10.44
C ALA A 84 -0.51 3.28 11.46
N GLY A 85 -0.93 3.25 12.73
CA GLY A 85 -0.28 2.41 13.75
C GLY A 85 -0.39 0.88 13.54
N ASP A 86 -1.17 0.41 12.54
CA ASP A 86 -1.21 -1.01 12.16
C ASP A 86 -0.10 -1.37 11.14
N THR A 87 0.69 -0.38 10.74
CA THR A 87 1.75 -0.49 9.73
C THR A 87 3.09 0.03 10.25
N GLU A 88 4.15 -0.38 9.56
CA GLU A 88 5.53 0.06 9.74
C GLU A 88 6.07 0.35 8.32
N GLY A 89 5.62 1.45 7.72
CA GLY A 89 5.94 1.84 6.34
C GLY A 89 5.22 1.07 5.23
N CYS A 90 4.36 0.10 5.54
CA CYS A 90 3.54 -0.62 4.55
C CYS A 90 2.30 0.18 4.11
N ILE A 91 1.72 -0.22 2.98
CA ILE A 91 0.48 0.36 2.45
C ILE A 91 -0.70 -0.49 2.92
N LEU A 92 -1.59 0.10 3.70
CA LEU A 92 -2.84 -0.55 4.12
C LEU A 92 -3.96 -0.25 3.14
N VAL A 93 -4.85 -1.20 2.88
CA VAL A 93 -5.99 -1.05 1.94
C VAL A 93 -7.36 -1.26 2.61
N GLY A 94 -8.37 -0.51 2.15
CA GLY A 94 -9.74 -0.55 2.65
C GLY A 94 -10.74 0.12 1.69
N ASN A 95 -12.04 -0.15 1.83
CA ASN A 95 -13.07 0.36 0.91
C ASN A 95 -13.92 1.51 1.45
N THR A 96 -13.83 1.79 2.75
CA THR A 96 -14.40 2.98 3.38
C THR A 96 -13.28 3.81 4.00
N VAL A 97 -13.55 5.10 4.21
CA VAL A 97 -12.58 6.06 4.74
C VAL A 97 -13.25 6.97 5.75
N SER A 98 -12.55 7.24 6.84
CA SER A 98 -12.85 8.32 7.80
C SER A 98 -11.54 8.92 8.30
N LYS A 99 -11.61 9.87 9.25
CA LYS A 99 -10.40 10.58 9.74
C LYS A 99 -9.40 9.58 10.32
N ASN A 100 -8.22 9.49 9.70
CA ASN A 100 -7.11 8.60 10.07
C ASN A 100 -7.49 7.11 10.12
N PHE A 101 -8.50 6.69 9.34
CA PHE A 101 -8.99 5.32 9.36
C PHE A 101 -9.52 4.88 7.99
N ILE A 102 -9.28 3.62 7.64
CA ILE A 102 -9.93 2.91 6.53
C ILE A 102 -10.66 1.67 7.04
N GLY A 103 -11.76 1.29 6.42
CA GLY A 103 -12.58 0.13 6.81
C GLY A 103 -12.62 -1.00 5.78
N ASN A 104 -13.18 -2.14 6.19
CA ASN A 104 -13.33 -3.35 5.36
C ASN A 104 -12.02 -3.84 4.72
N SER A 105 -10.93 -3.78 5.49
CA SER A 105 -9.58 -3.94 4.99
C SER A 105 -9.29 -5.34 4.47
N ARG A 106 -9.75 -6.40 5.16
CA ARG A 106 -9.55 -7.79 4.74
C ARG A 106 -10.24 -8.13 3.42
N ALA A 107 -11.51 -7.73 3.24
CA ALA A 107 -12.22 -7.98 2.00
C ALA A 107 -11.59 -7.20 0.83
N THR A 108 -11.15 -5.98 1.08
CA THR A 108 -10.44 -5.16 0.09
C THR A 108 -9.10 -5.78 -0.29
N PHE A 109 -8.34 -6.24 0.71
CA PHE A 109 -7.07 -6.94 0.52
C PHE A 109 -7.24 -8.20 -0.34
N ASN A 110 -8.22 -9.05 -0.04
CA ASN A 110 -8.46 -10.27 -0.82
C ASN A 110 -8.75 -9.95 -2.30
N LYS A 111 -9.49 -8.87 -2.57
CA LYS A 111 -9.78 -8.44 -3.95
C LYS A 111 -8.52 -7.95 -4.66
N ILE A 112 -7.72 -7.09 -4.04
CA ILE A 112 -6.50 -6.58 -4.69
C ILE A 112 -5.44 -7.65 -4.84
N TYR A 113 -5.28 -8.55 -3.85
CA TYR A 113 -4.38 -9.68 -3.92
C TYR A 113 -4.65 -10.50 -5.18
N LYS A 114 -5.92 -10.89 -5.40
CA LYS A 114 -6.32 -11.64 -6.60
C LYS A 114 -6.02 -10.87 -7.88
N ARG A 115 -6.28 -9.56 -7.92
CA ARG A 115 -5.98 -8.73 -9.11
C ARG A 115 -4.49 -8.67 -9.42
N ILE A 116 -3.64 -8.57 -8.40
CA ILE A 116 -2.18 -8.57 -8.57
C ILE A 116 -1.70 -9.94 -9.04
N ASP A 117 -2.17 -11.02 -8.41
CA ASP A 117 -1.81 -12.40 -8.75
C ASP A 117 -2.17 -12.75 -10.20
N ASP A 118 -3.43 -12.48 -10.59
CA ASP A 118 -3.90 -12.70 -11.97
C ASP A 118 -3.12 -11.86 -13.00
N ALA A 119 -2.69 -10.65 -12.62
CA ALA A 119 -1.97 -9.73 -13.50
C ALA A 119 -0.50 -10.11 -13.67
N LEU A 120 0.14 -10.65 -12.62
CA LEU A 120 1.55 -11.09 -12.68
C LEU A 120 1.75 -12.24 -13.68
N ALA A 121 0.75 -13.09 -13.89
CA ALA A 121 0.78 -14.12 -14.92
C ALA A 121 0.74 -13.55 -16.36
N GLN A 122 0.32 -12.28 -16.53
CA GLN A 122 0.17 -11.63 -17.83
C GLN A 122 1.25 -10.59 -18.11
N GLY A 123 2.05 -10.21 -17.12
CA GLY A 123 3.12 -9.24 -17.27
C GLY A 123 3.42 -8.46 -15.99
N PRO A 124 4.30 -7.44 -16.08
CA PRO A 124 4.75 -6.70 -14.91
C PRO A 124 3.61 -5.94 -14.24
N VAL A 125 3.68 -5.86 -12.90
CA VAL A 125 2.80 -5.04 -12.07
C VAL A 125 3.63 -3.94 -11.43
N THR A 126 3.18 -2.70 -11.54
CA THR A 126 3.83 -1.53 -10.92
C THR A 126 2.84 -0.73 -10.09
N ILE A 127 3.36 0.01 -9.12
CA ILE A 127 2.62 1.03 -8.37
C ILE A 127 3.37 2.36 -8.43
N THR A 128 2.69 3.40 -8.91
CA THR A 128 3.17 4.78 -8.85
C THR A 128 2.52 5.47 -7.65
N ILE A 129 3.33 6.06 -6.78
CA ILE A 129 2.92 6.76 -5.56
C ILE A 129 3.21 8.25 -5.76
N SER A 130 2.18 9.08 -5.58
CA SER A 130 2.23 10.53 -5.72
C SER A 130 1.41 11.23 -4.65
#